data_AF-A0A1W1VAV4-F1
#
_entry.id   AF-A0A1W1VAV4-F1
#
_cell.length_a   1.000
_cell.length_b   1.000
_cell.length_c   1.000
_cell.angle_alpha   90.00
_cell.angle_beta   90.00
_cell.angle_gamma   90.00
#
_symmetry.space_group_name_H-M   'P 1'
#
loop_
_entity.id
_entity.type
_entity.pdbx_description
1 polymer ?
#
loop_
_entity_poly.entity_id
_entity_poly.type
_entity_poly.pdbx_seq_one_letter_code
_entity_poly.pdbx_strand_id
1 'polypeptide(L)'
;MLGDMTLNSVQITVEGYGTLQAQEGERLVLALERGGVDILHRCGGVARCTTCRVQFTAGEPSTMSLAEHDKLAEKELLGQVRLSCQIVCRGEMGLTPLQTVRSSGLEAGKTPAEEIQPEPEWMPRETVD
;
A
#
# COMPACT_ATOMS: atom_id res chain seq x y z
N MET A 1 -9.69 28.85 15.74
CA MET A 1 -9.81 27.54 16.40
C MET A 1 -9.81 26.50 15.29
N LEU A 2 -8.64 25.93 15.02
CA LEU A 2 -8.52 24.79 14.11
C LEU A 2 -9.22 23.64 14.81
N GLY A 3 -10.44 23.31 14.36
CA GLY A 3 -11.19 22.17 14.87
C GLY A 3 -10.33 20.92 14.73
N ASP A 4 -10.36 20.07 15.74
CA ASP A 4 -9.73 18.77 15.66
C ASP A 4 -10.20 18.08 14.36
N MET A 5 -9.26 17.76 13.48
CA MET A 5 -9.49 16.69 12.52
C MET A 5 -9.27 15.42 13.32
N THR A 6 -10.34 14.89 13.89
CA THR A 6 -10.35 13.54 14.44
C THR A 6 -10.01 12.60 13.29
N LEU A 7 -8.73 12.23 13.17
CA LEU A 7 -8.27 11.19 12.25
C LEU A 7 -8.94 9.89 12.72
N ASN A 8 -9.92 9.42 11.95
CA ASN A 8 -10.56 8.15 12.23
C ASN A 8 -9.52 7.03 12.16
N SER A 9 -9.56 6.10 13.11
CA SER A 9 -8.76 4.89 13.05
C SER A 9 -9.43 3.88 12.12
N VAL A 10 -8.65 3.21 11.30
CA VAL A 10 -9.09 2.11 10.43
C VAL A 10 -8.33 0.83 10.75
N GLN A 11 -9.03 -0.30 10.62
CA GLN A 11 -8.50 -1.61 10.93
C GLN A 11 -7.97 -2.30 9.68
N ILE A 12 -6.76 -2.84 9.76
CA ILE A 12 -6.12 -3.58 8.67
C ILE A 12 -5.76 -4.98 9.17
N THR A 13 -6.39 -6.00 8.60
CA THR A 13 -6.08 -7.40 8.86
C THR A 13 -5.02 -7.87 7.85
N VAL A 14 -3.87 -8.29 8.36
CA VAL A 14 -2.69 -8.67 7.59
C VAL A 14 -2.37 -10.14 7.83
N GLU A 15 -2.49 -10.95 6.79
CA GLU A 15 -2.21 -12.39 6.85
C GLU A 15 -0.79 -12.64 7.37
N GLY A 16 -0.67 -13.46 8.41
CA GLY A 16 0.61 -13.78 9.08
C GLY A 16 1.11 -12.74 10.10
N TYR A 17 0.47 -11.56 10.20
CA TYR A 17 0.88 -10.49 11.13
C TYR A 17 -0.26 -10.06 12.08
N GLY A 18 -1.48 -10.53 11.85
CA GLY A 18 -2.65 -10.19 12.67
C GLY A 18 -3.26 -8.86 12.25
N THR A 19 -3.88 -8.17 13.20
CA THR A 19 -4.59 -6.92 12.92
C THR A 19 -3.81 -5.73 13.45
N LEU A 20 -3.70 -4.67 12.64
CA LEU A 20 -3.09 -3.40 13.02
C LEU A 20 -4.09 -2.24 12.87
N GLN A 21 -3.82 -1.15 13.60
CA GLN A 21 -4.56 0.11 13.51
C GLN A 21 -3.76 1.13 12.69
N ALA A 22 -4.45 1.76 11.73
CA ALA A 22 -3.92 2.82 10.89
C ALA A 22 -4.79 4.07 10.98
N GLN A 23 -4.24 5.22 10.60
CA GLN A 23 -5.05 6.43 10.45
C GLN A 23 -5.73 6.42 9.09
N GLU A 24 -6.99 6.83 9.02
CA GLU A 24 -7.67 7.02 7.74
C GLU A 24 -6.91 8.05 6.90
N GLY A 25 -6.62 7.70 5.64
CA GLY A 25 -5.80 8.50 4.73
C GLY A 25 -4.30 8.25 4.81
N GLU A 26 -3.81 7.51 5.83
CA GLU A 26 -2.41 7.15 5.95
C GLU A 26 -1.96 6.23 4.80
N ARG A 27 -0.71 6.37 4.31
CA ARG A 27 -0.16 5.42 3.33
C ARG A 27 -0.08 4.01 3.92
N LEU A 28 -0.63 3.04 3.20
CA LEU A 28 -0.68 1.64 3.62
C LEU A 28 0.72 1.06 3.88
N VAL A 29 1.72 1.39 3.07
CA VAL A 29 3.10 0.94 3.31
C VAL A 29 3.64 1.37 4.69
N LEU A 30 3.32 2.59 5.15
CA LEU A 30 3.77 3.10 6.45
C LEU A 30 3.02 2.44 7.60
N ALA A 31 1.71 2.23 7.43
CA ALA A 31 0.89 1.51 8.40
C ALA A 31 1.39 0.07 8.59
N LEU A 32 1.73 -0.60 7.50
CA LEU A 32 2.31 -1.94 7.50
C LEU A 32 3.66 -1.97 8.24
N GLU A 33 4.59 -1.09 7.88
CA GLU A 33 5.90 -1.01 8.55
C GLU A 33 5.77 -0.75 10.05
N ARG A 34 4.94 0.24 10.45
CA ARG A 34 4.69 0.54 11.87
C ARG A 34 4.06 -0.66 12.59
N GLY A 35 3.19 -1.39 11.92
CA GLY A 35 2.56 -2.61 12.44
C GLY A 35 3.49 -3.82 12.52
N GLY A 36 4.78 -3.67 12.22
CA GLY A 36 5.76 -4.75 12.27
C GLY A 36 5.73 -5.67 11.04
N VAL A 37 5.01 -5.30 9.99
CA VAL A 37 5.06 -5.98 8.70
C VAL A 37 6.30 -5.51 7.97
N ASP A 38 7.27 -6.40 7.78
CA ASP A 38 8.53 -6.13 7.08
C ASP A 38 8.36 -6.09 5.55
N ILE A 39 7.29 -5.43 5.07
CA ILE A 39 6.98 -5.25 3.66
C ILE A 39 8.15 -4.54 2.95
N LEU A 40 8.54 -5.03 1.78
CA LEU A 40 9.64 -4.39 1.04
C LEU A 40 9.19 -3.13 0.31
N HIS A 41 10.09 -2.14 0.21
CA HIS A 41 9.83 -0.91 -0.56
C HIS A 41 11.11 -0.39 -1.22
N ARG A 42 11.83 -1.22 -1.98
CA ARG A 42 13.20 -0.89 -2.44
C ARG A 42 13.38 0.45 -3.16
N CYS A 43 12.34 0.99 -3.80
CA CYS A 43 12.40 2.31 -4.42
C CYS A 43 12.15 3.49 -3.47
N GLY A 44 11.83 3.25 -2.20
CA GLY A 44 11.36 4.26 -1.25
C GLY A 44 9.92 4.71 -1.46
N GLY A 45 9.07 3.82 -1.99
CA GLY A 45 7.64 4.08 -2.14
C GLY A 45 7.24 5.01 -3.27
N VAL A 46 8.05 5.15 -4.32
CA VAL A 46 7.82 6.06 -5.46
C VAL A 46 7.35 5.37 -6.75
N ALA A 47 6.69 4.21 -6.62
CA ALA A 47 6.19 3.41 -7.75
C ALA A 47 7.24 3.07 -8.84
N ARG A 48 8.52 2.96 -8.48
CA ARG A 48 9.61 2.56 -9.40
C ARG A 48 10.01 1.09 -9.32
N CYS A 49 9.46 0.36 -8.35
CA CYS A 49 9.63 -1.08 -8.19
C CYS A 49 8.27 -1.74 -7.91
N THR A 50 8.25 -3.07 -7.74
CA THR A 50 7.05 -3.85 -7.39
C THR A 50 7.25 -4.68 -6.12
N THR A 51 8.18 -4.30 -5.25
CA THR A 51 8.51 -5.10 -4.06
C THR A 51 7.52 -4.91 -2.92
N CYS A 52 6.77 -3.81 -2.89
CA CYS A 52 5.73 -3.51 -1.90
C CYS A 52 4.39 -4.17 -2.22
N ARG A 53 4.43 -5.28 -2.95
CA ARG A 53 3.23 -5.87 -3.53
C ARG A 53 2.44 -6.64 -2.46
N VAL A 54 1.14 -6.41 -2.47
CA VAL A 54 0.14 -7.05 -1.59
C VAL A 54 -0.99 -7.59 -2.43
N GLN A 55 -1.74 -8.55 -1.89
CA GLN A 55 -3.01 -8.99 -2.46
C GLN A 55 -4.13 -8.75 -1.46
N PHE A 56 -5.20 -8.09 -1.89
CA PHE A 56 -6.33 -7.83 -1.03
C PHE A 56 -7.20 -9.08 -0.86
N THR A 57 -7.69 -9.26 0.36
CA THR A 57 -8.69 -10.26 0.72
C THR A 57 -10.02 -9.61 1.11
N ALA A 58 -10.02 -8.34 1.52
CA ALA A 58 -11.21 -7.53 1.79
C ALA A 58 -10.88 -6.03 1.67
N GLY A 59 -11.90 -5.21 1.36
CA GLY A 59 -11.76 -3.74 1.41
C GLY A 59 -10.74 -3.17 0.41
N GLU A 60 -10.57 -3.81 -0.75
CA GLU A 60 -9.70 -3.27 -1.79
C GLU A 60 -10.22 -1.91 -2.30
N PRO A 61 -9.37 -0.86 -2.38
CA PRO A 61 -9.78 0.41 -2.96
C PRO A 61 -10.20 0.26 -4.42
N SER A 62 -11.35 0.86 -4.76
CA SER A 62 -11.88 0.93 -6.14
C SER A 62 -11.11 1.88 -7.05
N THR A 63 -10.10 2.58 -6.52
CA THR A 63 -9.20 3.44 -7.28
C THR A 63 -7.75 2.95 -7.22
N MET A 64 -6.98 3.36 -8.23
CA MET A 64 -5.57 3.07 -8.40
C MET A 64 -4.87 4.35 -8.88
N SER A 65 -3.62 4.58 -8.49
CA SER A 65 -2.85 5.69 -9.08
C SER A 65 -2.34 5.31 -10.47
N LEU A 66 -2.23 6.27 -11.38
CA LEU A 66 -1.66 6.03 -12.71
C LEU A 66 -0.24 5.44 -12.62
N ALA A 67 0.56 5.90 -11.66
CA ALA A 67 1.90 5.37 -11.41
C ALA A 67 1.89 3.91 -10.93
N GLU A 68 0.92 3.50 -10.12
CA GLU A 68 0.70 2.10 -9.75
C GLU A 68 0.32 1.27 -10.98
N HIS A 69 -0.67 1.73 -11.74
CA HIS A 69 -1.17 1.07 -12.94
C HIS A 69 -0.04 0.80 -13.94
N ASP A 70 0.68 1.85 -14.34
CA ASP A 70 1.73 1.77 -15.36
C ASP A 70 2.87 0.86 -14.92
N LYS A 71 3.25 0.91 -13.63
CA LYS A 71 4.31 0.06 -13.10
C LYS A 71 3.90 -1.41 -13.07
N LEU A 72 2.66 -1.70 -12.71
CA LEU A 72 2.14 -3.07 -12.70
C LEU A 72 1.94 -3.61 -14.12
N ALA A 73 1.48 -2.78 -15.06
CA ALA A 73 1.37 -3.13 -16.47
C ALA A 73 2.74 -3.46 -17.08
N GLU A 74 3.75 -2.60 -16.86
CA GLU A 74 5.13 -2.81 -17.32
C GLU A 74 5.74 -4.13 -16.80
N LYS A 75 5.32 -4.58 -15.62
CA LYS A 75 5.82 -5.81 -14.99
C LYS A 75 4.90 -7.01 -15.18
N GLU A 76 3.84 -6.90 -15.96
CA GLU A 76 2.86 -7.97 -16.19
C GLU A 76 2.24 -8.49 -14.88
N LEU A 77 2.06 -7.60 -13.91
CA LEU A 77 1.49 -7.86 -12.57
C LEU A 77 0.14 -7.18 -12.35
N LEU A 78 -0.34 -6.42 -13.34
CA LEU A 78 -1.64 -5.75 -13.30
C LEU A 78 -2.76 -6.78 -13.15
N GLY A 79 -3.75 -6.48 -12.31
CA GLY A 79 -4.85 -7.39 -11.97
C GLY A 79 -4.49 -8.53 -11.01
N GLN A 80 -3.21 -8.74 -10.69
CA GLN A 80 -2.77 -9.82 -9.79
C GLN A 80 -2.44 -9.32 -8.39
N VAL A 81 -1.84 -8.13 -8.29
CA VAL A 81 -1.35 -7.54 -7.04
C VAL A 81 -1.60 -6.04 -7.01
N ARG A 82 -1.44 -5.45 -5.83
CA ARG A 82 -1.45 -4.01 -5.60
C ARG A 82 -0.13 -3.54 -4.99
N LEU A 83 0.22 -2.28 -5.16
CA LEU A 83 1.42 -1.68 -4.57
C LEU A 83 1.04 -0.94 -3.30
N SER A 84 1.38 -1.46 -2.11
CA SER A 84 0.99 -0.84 -0.83
C SER A 84 1.53 0.58 -0.66
N CYS A 85 2.60 0.95 -1.36
CA CYS A 85 3.10 2.33 -1.35
C CYS A 85 2.25 3.33 -2.13
N GLN A 86 1.30 2.88 -2.96
CA GLN A 86 0.40 3.73 -3.75
C GLN A 86 -1.04 3.69 -3.25
N ILE A 87 -1.25 3.16 -2.04
CA ILE A 87 -2.57 3.00 -1.43
C ILE A 87 -2.64 3.79 -0.13
N VAL A 88 -3.78 4.42 0.12
CA VAL A 88 -4.14 4.99 1.42
C VAL A 88 -5.07 4.04 2.18
N CYS A 89 -4.95 4.03 3.51
CA CYS A 89 -5.78 3.26 4.40
C CYS A 89 -7.18 3.89 4.46
N ARG A 90 -8.22 3.14 4.13
CA ARG A 90 -9.60 3.63 4.13
C ARG A 90 -10.57 2.49 4.40
N GLY A 91 -11.42 2.68 5.41
CA GLY A 91 -12.34 1.63 5.87
C GLY A 91 -11.59 0.39 6.37
N GLU A 92 -12.33 -0.70 6.59
CA GLU A 92 -11.72 -1.98 6.96
C GLU A 92 -11.05 -2.62 5.75
N MET A 93 -9.80 -3.06 5.92
CA MET A 93 -9.00 -3.65 4.85
C MET A 93 -8.45 -5.01 5.30
N GLY A 94 -8.39 -5.97 4.38
CA GLY A 94 -7.76 -7.27 4.57
C GLY A 94 -6.77 -7.53 3.43
N LEU A 95 -5.55 -7.95 3.74
CA LEU A 95 -4.54 -8.23 2.71
C LEU A 95 -3.49 -9.26 3.14
N THR A 96 -2.77 -9.77 2.14
CA THR A 96 -1.58 -10.61 2.28
C THR A 96 -0.35 -9.89 1.72
N PRO A 97 0.72 -9.68 2.52
CA PRO A 97 2.02 -9.25 2.01
C PRO A 97 2.65 -10.36 1.16
N LEU A 98 3.02 -10.07 -0.08
CA LEU A 98 3.59 -11.08 -0.97
C LEU A 98 5.11 -11.05 -1.03
N GLN A 99 5.73 -9.96 -0.58
CA GLN A 99 7.18 -9.83 -0.59
C GLN A 99 7.67 -8.99 0.59
N THR A 100 8.42 -9.63 1.47
CA THR A 100 8.95 -9.03 2.71
C THR A 100 10.47 -9.14 2.76
N VAL A 101 11.09 -8.40 3.68
CA VAL A 101 12.54 -8.47 3.93
C VAL A 101 12.92 -9.91 4.26
N ARG A 102 12.21 -10.53 5.20
CA ARG A 102 12.44 -11.92 5.61
C ARG A 102 12.28 -12.92 4.47
N SER A 103 11.25 -12.78 3.63
CA SER A 103 10.99 -13.78 2.58
C SER A 103 11.93 -13.66 1.38
N SER A 104 12.51 -12.47 1.15
CA SER A 104 13.37 -12.21 0.00
C SER A 104 14.87 -12.16 0.30
N GLY A 105 15.26 -11.92 1.56
CA GLY A 105 16.65 -11.65 1.93
C GLY A 105 17.20 -10.32 1.40
N LEU A 106 16.33 -9.42 0.94
CA LEU A 106 16.70 -8.10 0.42
C LEU A 106 16.46 -7.03 1.48
N GLU A 107 17.26 -5.98 1.41
CA GLU A 107 17.06 -4.79 2.25
C GLU A 107 15.97 -3.87 1.70
N ALA A 108 15.28 -3.21 2.63
CA ALA A 108 14.30 -2.17 2.32
C ALA A 108 14.97 -0.90 1.74
N GLY A 109 14.19 -0.06 1.07
CA GLY A 109 14.68 1.20 0.51
C GLY A 109 14.75 2.31 1.54
N LYS A 110 14.80 3.56 1.06
CA LYS A 110 14.55 4.73 1.93
C LYS A 110 13.14 4.65 2.50
N THR A 111 12.92 5.19 3.70
CA THR A 111 11.57 5.33 4.26
C THR A 111 10.66 6.07 3.27
N PRO A 112 9.48 5.53 2.92
CA PRO A 112 8.50 6.23 2.10
C PRO A 112 8.10 7.58 2.70
N ALA A 113 7.83 8.58 1.86
CA ALA A 113 7.28 9.86 2.31
C ALA A 113 5.89 9.67 2.94
N GLU A 114 5.40 10.61 3.74
CA GLU A 114 4.04 10.56 4.30
C GLU A 114 2.96 10.68 3.21
N GLU A 115 3.23 11.45 2.16
CA GLU A 115 2.35 11.63 1.01
C GLU A 115 2.72 10.69 -0.15
N ILE A 116 1.73 10.25 -0.93
CA ILE A 116 1.97 9.40 -2.11
C ILE A 116 2.83 10.15 -3.11
N GLN A 117 3.89 9.46 -3.57
CA GLN A 117 4.81 9.96 -4.58
C GLN A 117 4.92 8.94 -5.74
N PRO A 118 5.02 9.39 -7.01
CA PRO A 118 4.75 10.77 -7.45
C PRO A 118 3.33 11.23 -7.07
N GLU A 119 3.05 12.53 -7.20
CA GLU A 119 1.71 13.07 -6.93
C GLU A 119 0.65 12.22 -7.67
N PRO A 120 -0.33 11.65 -6.97
CA PRO A 120 -1.16 10.62 -7.56
C PRO A 120 -2.24 11.21 -8.47
N GLU A 121 -2.21 10.79 -9.74
CA GLU A 121 -3.38 10.87 -10.63
C GLU A 121 -4.22 9.60 -10.42
N TRP A 122 -5.46 9.76 -9.97
CA TRP A 122 -6.33 8.63 -9.62
C TRP A 122 -7.22 8.18 -10.78
N MET A 123 -7.34 6.86 -10.96
CA MET A 123 -8.24 6.24 -11.93
C MET A 123 -9.09 5.13 -11.28
N PRO A 124 -10.29 4.82 -11.81
CA PRO A 124 -11.06 3.66 -11.39
C PRO A 124 -10.32 2.35 -11.68
N ARG A 125 -10.46 1.35 -10.81
CA ARG A 125 -9.86 0.02 -11.01
C ARG A 125 -10.64 -0.85 -12.00
N GLU A 126 -11.95 -0.61 -12.16
CA GLU A 126 -12.83 -1.39 -13.04
C GLU A 126 -12.44 -1.32 -14.52
N THR A 127 -11.58 -0.38 -14.91
CA THR A 127 -11.08 -0.27 -16.30
C THR A 127 -9.90 -1.20 -16.61
N VAL A 128 -9.58 -2.13 -15.71
CA VAL A 128 -8.34 -2.93 -15.73
C VAL A 128 -8.61 -4.44 -15.95
N ASP A 129 -9.88 -4.85 -16.01
CA ASP A 129 -10.28 -6.24 -16.27
C ASP A 129 -10.26 -6.61 -17.77
#